data_AF-A0A524MYD9-F1
#
_entry.id   AF-A0A524MYD9-F1
#
_cell.length_a   1.000
_cell.length_b   1.000
_cell.length_c   1.000
_cell.angle_alpha   90.00
_cell.angle_beta   90.00
_cell.angle_gamma   90.00
#
_symmetry.space_group_name_H-M   'P 1'
#
loop_
_entity.id
_entity.type
_entity.pdbx_description
1 polymer ?
#
loop_
_entity_poly.entity_id
_entity_poly.type
_entity_poly.pdbx_seq_one_letter_code
_entity_poly.pdbx_strand_id
1 'polypeptide(L)'
;MATDADIAEFADLWALMYCTMAREMVDSFGEEGKEALIRAVQNYGKTRGERLRKRHEEQGLPINMRSLFEHYDLPGHPETEKTRTKFTDNFLESYTYLCTHERIWREKGCNDVGLLYCQYFHHAFWQTYRPDIDVQIPDILTKDDPHCLFLVSQPKDE
;
A
#
# COMPACT_ATOMS: atom_id res chain seq x y z
N MET A 1 15.60 18.04 -9.29
CA MET A 1 14.93 17.13 -8.33
C MET A 1 13.44 17.34 -8.49
N ALA A 2 12.64 16.29 -8.37
CA ALA A 2 11.18 16.41 -8.38
C ALA A 2 10.72 17.26 -7.19
N THR A 3 9.73 18.12 -7.40
CA THR A 3 9.09 18.92 -6.36
C THR A 3 7.98 18.11 -5.64
N ASP A 4 7.50 18.60 -4.51
CA ASP A 4 6.35 17.97 -3.82
C ASP A 4 5.10 17.95 -4.70
N ALA A 5 4.92 18.96 -5.57
CA ALA A 5 3.85 19.00 -6.55
C ALA A 5 4.00 17.90 -7.62
N ASP A 6 5.22 17.65 -8.10
CA ASP A 6 5.49 16.55 -9.04
C ASP A 6 5.23 15.18 -8.39
N ILE A 7 5.55 15.04 -7.10
CA ILE A 7 5.29 13.82 -6.32
C ILE A 7 3.78 13.60 -6.14
N ALA A 8 3.05 14.67 -5.79
CA ALA A 8 1.60 14.64 -5.64
C ALA A 8 0.92 14.21 -6.94
N GLU A 9 1.24 14.90 -8.04
CA GLU A 9 0.68 14.61 -9.36
C GLU A 9 0.97 13.16 -9.79
N PHE A 10 2.19 12.66 -9.57
CA PHE A 10 2.51 11.28 -9.94
C PHE A 10 1.70 10.25 -9.13
N ALA A 11 1.50 10.49 -7.84
CA ALA A 11 0.68 9.63 -6.99
C ALA A 11 -0.81 9.69 -7.37
N ASP A 12 -1.31 10.87 -7.73
CA ASP A 12 -2.70 11.06 -8.18
C ASP A 12 -2.96 10.39 -9.53
N LEU A 13 -2.03 10.53 -10.49
CA LEU A 13 -2.09 9.81 -11.77
C LEU A 13 -2.03 8.29 -11.58
N TRP A 14 -1.24 7.81 -10.61
CA TRP A 14 -1.22 6.39 -10.27
C TRP A 14 -2.57 5.92 -9.72
N ALA A 15 -3.21 6.70 -8.84
CA ALA A 15 -4.53 6.38 -8.30
C ALA A 15 -5.61 6.37 -9.39
N LEU A 16 -5.58 7.34 -10.30
CA LEU A 16 -6.47 7.42 -11.46
C LEU A 16 -6.27 6.24 -12.41
N MET A 17 -5.01 5.89 -12.72
CA MET A 17 -4.68 4.74 -13.57
C MET A 17 -5.24 3.46 -12.97
N TYR A 18 -5.01 3.22 -11.67
CA TYR A 18 -5.53 2.04 -10.98
C TYR A 18 -7.06 1.99 -11.07
N CYS A 19 -7.76 3.05 -10.67
CA CYS A 19 -9.22 3.10 -10.70
C CYS A 19 -9.78 2.86 -12.11
N THR A 20 -9.20 3.50 -13.12
CA THR A 20 -9.65 3.36 -14.52
C THR A 20 -9.50 1.93 -15.01
N MET A 21 -8.31 1.33 -14.84
CA MET A 21 -8.07 -0.04 -15.31
C MET A 21 -8.85 -1.10 -14.51
N ALA A 22 -8.94 -0.91 -13.19
CA ALA A 22 -9.65 -1.80 -12.30
C ALA A 22 -11.15 -1.82 -12.60
N ARG A 23 -11.76 -0.64 -12.81
CA ARG A 23 -13.16 -0.50 -13.19
C ARG A 23 -13.46 -1.21 -14.50
N GLU A 24 -12.71 -0.91 -15.55
CA GLU A 24 -12.90 -1.54 -16.87
C GLU A 24 -12.81 -3.07 -16.80
N MET A 25 -11.89 -3.61 -16.00
CA MET A 25 -11.74 -5.06 -15.85
C MET A 25 -12.91 -5.68 -15.10
N VAL A 26 -13.39 -5.06 -14.02
CA VAL A 26 -14.53 -5.59 -13.25
C VAL A 26 -15.83 -5.47 -14.05
N ASP A 27 -16.07 -4.33 -14.71
CA ASP A 27 -17.30 -4.11 -15.46
C ASP A 27 -17.40 -5.00 -16.71
N SER A 28 -16.26 -5.28 -17.37
CA SER A 28 -16.23 -6.12 -18.58
C SER A 28 -16.43 -7.61 -18.28
N PHE A 29 -15.96 -8.09 -17.12
CA PHE A 29 -15.85 -9.53 -16.83
C PHE A 29 -16.56 -9.96 -15.53
N GLY A 30 -17.24 -9.05 -14.82
CA GLY A 30 -17.95 -9.34 -13.58
C GLY A 30 -17.03 -9.95 -12.52
N GLU A 31 -17.47 -11.07 -11.92
CA GLU A 31 -16.71 -11.73 -10.84
C GLU A 31 -15.35 -12.25 -11.31
N GLU A 32 -15.23 -12.76 -12.54
CA GLU A 32 -13.93 -13.19 -13.08
C GLU A 32 -12.96 -12.01 -13.20
N GLY A 33 -13.46 -10.82 -13.57
CA GLY A 33 -12.71 -9.58 -13.60
C GLY A 33 -12.24 -9.15 -12.22
N LYS A 34 -13.11 -9.28 -11.22
CA LYS A 34 -12.78 -9.00 -9.82
C LYS A 34 -11.71 -9.96 -9.27
N GLU A 35 -11.83 -11.24 -9.53
CA GLU A 35 -10.80 -12.22 -9.15
C GLU A 35 -9.46 -11.96 -9.86
N ALA A 36 -9.51 -11.59 -11.14
CA ALA A 36 -8.32 -11.19 -11.89
C ALA A 36 -7.68 -9.94 -11.28
N LEU A 37 -8.47 -8.97 -10.81
CA LEU A 37 -7.99 -7.77 -10.14
C LEU A 37 -7.28 -8.08 -8.84
N ILE A 38 -7.85 -8.95 -8.02
CA ILE A 38 -7.23 -9.41 -6.77
C ILE A 38 -5.87 -10.03 -7.06
N ARG A 39 -5.78 -10.95 -8.03
CA ARG A 39 -4.50 -11.56 -8.44
C ARG A 39 -3.51 -10.52 -8.97
N ALA A 40 -3.97 -9.57 -9.76
CA ALA A 40 -3.14 -8.50 -10.31
C ALA A 40 -2.55 -7.61 -9.19
N VAL A 41 -3.38 -7.19 -8.22
CA VAL A 41 -2.95 -6.41 -7.04
C VAL A 41 -1.92 -7.18 -6.21
N GLN A 42 -2.18 -8.47 -5.94
CA GLN A 42 -1.24 -9.32 -5.21
C GLN A 42 0.09 -9.46 -5.95
N ASN A 43 0.06 -9.71 -7.26
CA ASN A 43 1.26 -9.83 -8.07
C ASN A 43 2.04 -8.51 -8.17
N TYR A 44 1.33 -7.38 -8.24
CA TYR A 44 1.94 -6.06 -8.19
C TYR A 44 2.65 -5.84 -6.83
N GLY A 45 1.99 -6.17 -5.72
CA GLY A 45 2.59 -6.14 -4.39
C GLY A 45 3.86 -6.98 -4.29
N LYS A 46 3.81 -8.25 -4.75
CA LYS A 46 4.97 -9.15 -4.78
C LYS A 46 6.13 -8.57 -5.58
N THR A 47 5.86 -8.14 -6.82
CA THR A 47 6.87 -7.56 -7.72
C THR A 47 7.55 -6.35 -7.09
N ARG A 48 6.78 -5.47 -6.44
CA ARG A 48 7.32 -4.30 -5.75
C ARG A 48 8.11 -4.68 -4.50
N GLY A 49 7.64 -5.68 -3.76
CA GLY A 49 8.34 -6.30 -2.61
C GLY A 49 9.71 -6.84 -2.95
N GLU A 50 9.79 -7.69 -3.96
CA GLU A 50 11.05 -8.25 -4.47
C GLU A 50 12.01 -7.13 -4.90
N ARG A 51 11.49 -6.12 -5.61
CA ARG A 51 12.29 -4.98 -6.06
C ARG A 51 12.86 -4.17 -4.89
N LEU A 52 12.08 -3.89 -3.86
CA LEU A 52 12.56 -3.15 -2.69
C LEU A 52 13.54 -3.98 -1.87
N ARG A 53 13.24 -5.26 -1.64
CA ARG A 53 14.12 -6.19 -0.94
C ARG A 53 15.49 -6.26 -1.61
N LYS A 54 15.53 -6.51 -2.92
CA LYS A 54 16.76 -6.56 -3.70
C LYS A 54 17.57 -5.26 -3.60
N ARG A 55 16.89 -4.10 -3.67
CA ARG A 55 17.54 -2.79 -3.52
C ARG A 55 18.20 -2.64 -2.15
N HIS A 56 17.52 -3.07 -1.08
CA HIS A 56 18.08 -3.01 0.27
C HIS A 56 19.26 -3.98 0.46
N GLU A 57 19.16 -5.19 -0.09
CA GLU A 57 20.27 -6.16 -0.13
C GLU A 57 21.50 -5.55 -0.85
N GLU A 58 21.31 -4.92 -2.02
CA GLU A 58 22.38 -4.25 -2.78
C GLU A 58 22.99 -3.05 -2.03
N GLN A 59 22.22 -2.40 -1.15
CA GLN A 59 22.67 -1.28 -0.32
C GLN A 59 23.29 -1.73 1.01
N GLY A 60 23.29 -3.04 1.31
CA GLY A 60 23.75 -3.56 2.60
C GLY A 60 22.82 -3.22 3.78
N LEU A 61 21.56 -2.87 3.50
CA LEU A 61 20.55 -2.64 4.54
C LEU A 61 19.99 -3.99 5.04
N PRO A 62 19.73 -4.13 6.34
CA PRO A 62 19.10 -5.33 6.86
C PRO A 62 17.66 -5.47 6.34
N ILE A 63 17.24 -6.70 6.04
CA ILE A 63 15.86 -6.98 5.62
C ILE A 63 14.98 -7.14 6.86
N ASN A 64 14.56 -6.01 7.39
CA ASN A 64 13.66 -5.91 8.54
C ASN A 64 12.65 -4.77 8.37
N MET A 65 11.68 -4.71 9.28
CA MET A 65 10.60 -3.75 9.32
C MET A 65 11.10 -2.31 9.47
N ARG A 66 12.24 -2.10 10.15
CA ARG A 66 12.86 -0.77 10.26
C ARG A 66 13.31 -0.27 8.89
N SER A 67 14.13 -1.05 8.18
CA SER A 67 14.57 -0.68 6.84
C SER A 67 13.41 -0.55 5.87
N LEU A 68 12.39 -1.43 5.95
CA LEU A 68 11.17 -1.32 5.15
C LEU A 68 10.53 0.06 5.29
N PHE A 69 10.33 0.56 6.51
CA PHE A 69 9.55 1.78 6.74
C PHE A 69 10.37 3.08 6.82
N GLU A 70 11.69 3.01 6.94
CA GLU A 70 12.60 4.17 6.93
C GLU A 70 13.23 4.41 5.55
N HIS A 71 13.41 3.36 4.74
CA HIS A 71 13.99 3.43 3.40
C HIS A 71 12.98 2.99 2.32
N TYR A 72 11.75 3.47 2.42
CA TYR A 72 10.69 3.07 1.49
C TYR A 72 11.01 3.45 0.03
N ASP A 73 10.37 2.76 -0.92
CA ASP A 73 10.75 2.86 -2.32
C ASP A 73 10.20 4.08 -3.07
N LEU A 74 9.16 4.72 -2.54
CA LEU A 74 8.54 5.94 -3.05
C LEU A 74 8.33 6.97 -1.93
N PRO A 75 8.44 8.28 -2.23
CA PRO A 75 7.99 9.32 -1.31
C PRO A 75 6.48 9.21 -1.05
N GLY A 76 6.04 9.69 0.10
CA GLY A 76 4.61 9.83 0.39
C GLY A 76 4.02 11.03 -0.34
N HIS A 77 2.75 10.97 -0.69
CA HIS A 77 2.02 12.15 -1.15
C HIS A 77 1.98 13.20 -0.02
N PRO A 78 2.30 14.48 -0.29
CA PRO A 78 2.43 15.52 0.75
C PRO A 78 1.14 15.77 1.55
N GLU A 79 -0.03 15.65 0.91
CA GLU A 79 -1.34 15.78 1.58
C GLU A 79 -1.80 14.53 2.34
N THR A 80 -1.08 13.40 2.28
CA THR A 80 -1.49 12.22 3.07
C THR A 80 -1.30 12.50 4.56
N GLU A 81 -2.41 12.58 5.29
CA GLU A 81 -2.39 12.77 6.73
C GLU A 81 -2.31 11.41 7.44
N LYS A 82 -1.14 11.11 7.99
CA LYS A 82 -0.90 9.88 8.75
C LYS A 82 -0.05 10.13 9.98
N THR A 83 -0.30 9.34 11.02
CA THR A 83 0.42 9.39 12.29
C THR A 83 0.87 7.99 12.68
N ARG A 84 2.18 7.81 12.93
CA ARG A 84 2.71 6.61 13.59
C ARG A 84 2.64 6.82 15.09
N THR A 85 1.69 6.17 15.77
CA THR A 85 1.55 6.25 17.23
C THR A 85 2.56 5.36 17.94
N LYS A 86 3.00 4.28 17.29
CA LYS A 86 4.07 3.42 17.78
C LYS A 86 4.94 2.93 16.62
N PHE A 87 6.25 3.06 16.76
CA PHE A 87 7.21 2.49 15.82
C PHE A 87 8.45 2.02 16.58
N THR A 88 8.61 0.70 16.64
CA THR A 88 9.72 0.00 17.30
C THR A 88 10.35 -0.97 16.29
N ASP A 89 11.41 -1.68 16.67
CA ASP A 89 12.05 -2.66 15.76
C ASP A 89 11.09 -3.77 15.31
N ASN A 90 10.09 -4.11 16.13
CA ASN A 90 9.23 -5.27 15.91
C ASN A 90 7.74 -4.97 15.80
N PHE A 91 7.35 -3.70 15.91
CA PHE A 91 5.95 -3.30 15.86
C PHE A 91 5.76 -1.87 15.34
N LEU A 92 4.81 -1.71 14.42
CA LEU A 92 4.28 -0.46 13.90
C LEU A 92 2.77 -0.40 14.18
N GLU A 93 2.33 0.73 14.71
CA GLU A 93 0.94 1.17 14.72
C GLU A 93 0.88 2.51 13.99
N SER A 94 0.11 2.57 12.91
CA SER A 94 -0.01 3.74 12.06
C SER A 94 -1.45 3.99 11.66
N TYR A 95 -1.91 5.21 11.90
CA TYR A 95 -3.21 5.73 11.47
C TYR A 95 -3.02 6.58 10.21
N THR A 96 -3.92 6.42 9.24
CA THR A 96 -4.04 7.31 8.08
C THR A 96 -5.45 7.89 8.07
N TYR A 97 -5.57 9.19 8.29
CA TYR A 97 -6.84 9.92 8.35
C TYR A 97 -7.25 10.51 7.00
N LEU A 98 -6.26 10.81 6.15
CA LEU A 98 -6.47 11.23 4.77
C LEU A 98 -5.55 10.42 3.86
N CYS A 99 -6.14 9.61 2.99
CA CYS A 99 -5.43 8.90 1.92
C CYS A 99 -5.82 9.51 0.57
N THR A 100 -4.86 10.09 -0.15
CA THR A 100 -5.17 10.76 -1.43
C THR A 100 -5.64 9.79 -2.51
N HIS A 101 -5.14 8.55 -2.50
CA HIS A 101 -5.65 7.51 -3.39
C HIS A 101 -7.14 7.23 -3.14
N GLU A 102 -7.53 7.07 -1.87
CA GLU A 102 -8.93 6.83 -1.51
C GLU A 102 -9.81 8.04 -1.84
N ARG A 103 -9.35 9.26 -1.57
CA ARG A 103 -10.05 10.50 -1.95
C ARG A 103 -10.39 10.50 -3.45
N ILE A 104 -9.40 10.21 -4.30
CA ILE A 104 -9.58 10.12 -5.75
C ILE A 104 -10.53 8.98 -6.13
N TRP A 105 -10.34 7.80 -5.55
CA TRP A 105 -11.22 6.66 -5.84
C TRP A 105 -12.66 6.94 -5.45
N ARG A 106 -12.91 7.60 -4.31
CA ARG A 106 -14.25 8.00 -3.88
C ARG A 106 -14.87 9.01 -4.84
N GLU A 107 -14.14 10.04 -5.22
CA GLU A 107 -14.59 11.05 -6.20
C GLU A 107 -14.93 10.42 -7.56
N LYS A 108 -14.28 9.31 -7.93
CA LYS A 108 -14.53 8.56 -9.18
C LYS A 108 -15.53 7.42 -9.04
N GLY A 109 -16.09 7.16 -7.86
CA GLY A 109 -16.97 6.01 -7.63
C GLY A 109 -16.26 4.66 -7.78
N CYS A 110 -14.99 4.59 -7.37
CA CYS A 110 -14.08 3.45 -7.48
C CYS A 110 -13.74 2.82 -6.11
N ASN A 111 -14.41 3.17 -5.02
CA ASN A 111 -14.03 2.67 -3.68
C ASN A 111 -14.19 1.16 -3.52
N ASP A 112 -15.14 0.53 -4.21
CA ASP A 112 -15.29 -0.93 -4.29
C ASP A 112 -14.04 -1.62 -4.86
N VAL A 113 -13.48 -1.12 -5.97
CA VAL A 113 -12.23 -1.65 -6.54
C VAL A 113 -11.01 -1.20 -5.74
N GLY A 114 -11.02 0.04 -5.22
CA GLY A 114 -10.01 0.56 -4.29
C GLY A 114 -9.87 -0.27 -3.02
N LEU A 115 -10.97 -0.80 -2.49
CA LEU A 115 -10.98 -1.70 -1.36
C LEU A 115 -10.17 -2.98 -1.63
N LEU A 116 -10.26 -3.53 -2.85
CA LEU A 116 -9.46 -4.69 -3.24
C LEU A 116 -7.97 -4.33 -3.22
N TYR A 117 -7.59 -3.13 -3.68
CA TYR A 117 -6.20 -2.69 -3.52
C TYR A 117 -5.77 -2.67 -2.05
N CYS A 118 -6.52 -1.96 -1.20
CA CYS A 118 -6.20 -1.77 0.21
C CYS A 118 -6.10 -3.10 0.96
N GLN A 119 -6.96 -4.08 0.65
CA GLN A 119 -6.99 -5.38 1.32
C GLN A 119 -5.85 -6.31 0.92
N TYR A 120 -5.34 -6.23 -0.31
CA TYR A 120 -4.40 -7.25 -0.81
C TYR A 120 -2.97 -6.73 -1.00
N PHE A 121 -2.81 -5.46 -1.39
CA PHE A 121 -1.51 -4.94 -1.79
C PHE A 121 -0.49 -4.94 -0.64
N HIS A 122 -0.87 -4.41 0.52
CA HIS A 122 0.03 -4.24 1.66
C HIS A 122 0.53 -5.59 2.21
N HIS A 123 -0.36 -6.57 2.31
CA HIS A 123 0.00 -7.94 2.68
C HIS A 123 0.99 -8.52 1.66
N ALA A 124 0.64 -8.50 0.37
CA ALA A 124 1.50 -9.06 -0.67
C ALA A 124 2.87 -8.37 -0.74
N PHE A 125 2.92 -7.04 -0.63
CA PHE A 125 4.17 -6.30 -0.64
C PHE A 125 5.02 -6.61 0.59
N TRP A 126 4.53 -6.33 1.80
CA TRP A 126 5.35 -6.39 3.00
C TRP A 126 5.78 -7.82 3.34
N GLN A 127 4.92 -8.82 3.09
CA GLN A 127 5.28 -10.23 3.28
C GLN A 127 6.24 -10.75 2.21
N THR A 128 6.23 -10.18 1.00
CA THR A 128 7.24 -10.55 -0.01
C THR A 128 8.60 -9.91 0.31
N TYR A 129 8.58 -8.69 0.84
CA TYR A 129 9.80 -8.04 1.34
C TYR A 129 10.41 -8.87 2.49
N ARG A 130 9.60 -9.22 3.49
CA ARG A 130 10.00 -10.05 4.64
C ARG A 130 8.88 -11.06 5.01
N PRO A 131 9.07 -12.38 4.76
CA PRO A 131 8.01 -13.40 4.84
C PRO A 131 7.32 -13.58 6.20
N ASP A 132 7.98 -13.26 7.30
CA ASP A 132 7.49 -13.42 8.66
C ASP A 132 6.84 -12.16 9.24
N ILE A 133 6.70 -11.08 8.44
CA ILE A 133 5.91 -9.92 8.86
C ILE A 133 4.42 -10.29 8.94
N ASP A 134 3.81 -10.00 10.08
CA ASP A 134 2.36 -9.99 10.25
C ASP A 134 1.82 -8.60 9.91
N VAL A 135 0.79 -8.57 9.07
CA VAL A 135 0.15 -7.33 8.59
C VAL A 135 -1.33 -7.42 8.91
N GLN A 136 -1.82 -6.46 9.68
CA GLN A 136 -3.24 -6.32 10.01
C GLN A 136 -3.72 -4.93 9.62
N ILE A 137 -4.89 -4.88 8.97
CA ILE A 137 -5.51 -3.63 8.50
C ILE A 137 -6.98 -3.62 8.96
N PRO A 138 -7.25 -3.48 10.26
CA PRO A 138 -8.61 -3.62 10.81
C PRO A 138 -9.60 -2.57 10.30
N ASP A 139 -9.13 -1.35 10.05
CA ASP A 139 -9.94 -0.24 9.56
C ASP A 139 -9.42 0.24 8.21
N ILE A 140 -10.30 0.52 7.26
CA ILE A 140 -9.97 0.93 5.90
C ILE A 140 -10.92 2.04 5.41
N LEU A 141 -10.37 3.19 4.99
CA LEU A 141 -11.15 4.32 4.46
C LEU A 141 -12.06 3.94 3.27
N THR A 142 -11.63 3.04 2.39
CA THR A 142 -12.44 2.57 1.24
C THR A 142 -13.64 1.72 1.65
N LYS A 143 -13.71 1.28 2.91
CA LYS A 143 -14.86 0.61 3.55
C LYS A 143 -15.74 1.59 4.35
N ASP A 144 -15.44 2.88 4.29
CA ASP A 144 -16.07 3.95 5.07
C ASP A 144 -15.76 3.90 6.59
N ASP A 145 -14.71 3.18 6.99
CA ASP A 145 -14.17 3.27 8.34
C ASP A 145 -13.51 4.67 8.54
N PRO A 146 -13.40 5.21 9.78
CA PRO A 146 -12.97 6.60 10.01
C PRO A 146 -11.51 6.89 9.66
N HIS A 147 -10.68 5.86 9.50
CA HIS A 147 -9.27 5.94 9.14
C HIS A 147 -8.78 4.58 8.64
N CYS A 148 -7.62 4.54 7.98
CA CYS A 148 -6.90 3.29 7.86
C CYS A 148 -6.07 3.06 9.13
N LEU A 149 -6.15 1.87 9.72
CA LEU A 149 -5.28 1.45 10.81
C LEU A 149 -4.38 0.33 10.32
N PHE A 150 -3.07 0.53 10.41
CA PHE A 150 -2.07 -0.50 10.13
C PHE A 150 -1.42 -0.95 11.43
N LEU A 151 -1.57 -2.23 11.75
CA LEU A 151 -0.81 -2.90 12.81
C LEU A 151 0.11 -3.90 12.12
N VAL A 152 1.42 -3.63 12.19
CA VAL A 152 2.43 -4.47 11.52
C VAL A 152 3.42 -4.94 12.55
N SER A 153 3.72 -6.23 12.57
CA SER A 153 4.69 -6.80 13.50
C SER A 153 5.66 -7.73 12.79
N GLN A 154 6.84 -7.88 13.37
CA GLN A 154 7.80 -8.92 12.97
C GLN A 154 8.28 -9.69 14.21
N PRO A 155 8.71 -10.95 14.06
CA PRO A 155 9.46 -11.64 15.08
C PRO A 155 10.71 -10.86 15.48
N LYS A 156 11.15 -11.02 16.73
CA LYS A 156 12.46 -10.55 17.14
C LYS A 156 13.52 -11.35 16.38
N ASP A 157 14.48 -10.65 15.79
CA ASP A 157 15.67 -11.30 15.27
C ASP A 157 16.42 -11.94 16.47
N GLU A 158 16.84 -13.20 16.33
CA GLU A 158 17.57 -13.97 17.37
C GLU A 158 18.98 -13.41 17.64
#